data_AF-A0A350XHF1-F1
#
_entry.id   AF-A0A350XHF1-F1
#
_cell.length_a   1.000
_cell.length_b   1.000
_cell.length_c   1.000
_cell.angle_alpha   90.00
_cell.angle_beta   90.00
_cell.angle_gamma   90.00
#
_symmetry.space_group_name_H-M   'P 1'
#
loop_
_entity.id
_entity.type
_entity.pdbx_description
1 polymer ?
#
loop_
_entity_poly.entity_id
_entity_poly.type
_entity_poly.pdbx_seq_one_letter_code
_entity_poly.pdbx_strand_id
1 'polypeptide(L)'
;NAKFKLKLKQVNAETLSKYWEVPELRLISVIKTTKTYLDYLHNLLEALRDEYVRGSYTQINRAAFGRSSCQNPNLQNPPNPSNFPPELEAYNLPPIRSVFVAHPGTKLIVSDLSKAHTRIACEASGDAELIKRLNSESQEIFCTIAAAIAEIQQLGSDWTEDNIRIWIIDKSHPNHKIAALLRSVSKNVHYGCLNLQGFKTLQKTIRTGSNINLTDREAKTSQEGWKQTYKGVAKFQRQIIKEANDTLPPVLGISEISQRTKFGLGYVRSLTGRGVFLPKYPQLVGEGKLLGVKGPDATAAFWTMAEADIIKMALGNIISVFDQHPCWQAHIGNMAHDEVDAIALSDYALDVAAAIQSSMHCAMRQFIRSIPVDEGESKSSLICHSWADK
;
A
#
# COMPACT_ATOMS: atom_id res chain seq x y z
N ASN A 1 5.25 -31.66 8.72
CA ASN A 1 4.31 -32.39 7.84
C ASN A 1 3.91 -33.74 8.41
N ALA A 2 4.77 -34.76 8.49
CA ALA A 2 4.38 -36.11 8.96
C ALA A 2 3.76 -36.14 10.37
N LYS A 3 4.46 -35.59 11.39
CA LYS A 3 4.01 -35.55 12.80
C LYS A 3 2.60 -34.98 12.99
N PHE A 4 2.26 -33.93 12.23
CA PHE A 4 1.01 -33.17 12.38
C PHE A 4 0.03 -33.38 11.21
N LYS A 5 0.29 -34.34 10.31
CA LYS A 5 -0.51 -34.59 9.09
C LYS A 5 -0.74 -33.32 8.23
N LEU A 6 0.27 -32.47 8.15
CA LEU A 6 0.22 -31.21 7.38
C LEU A 6 0.84 -31.38 5.98
N LYS A 7 0.48 -30.46 5.08
CA LYS A 7 1.02 -30.35 3.72
C LYS A 7 1.65 -28.97 3.48
N LEU A 8 2.54 -28.54 4.39
CA LEU A 8 3.24 -27.26 4.25
C LEU A 8 4.31 -27.36 3.18
N LYS A 9 4.29 -26.46 2.20
CA LYS A 9 5.35 -26.30 1.19
C LYS A 9 6.31 -25.15 1.49
N GLN A 10 5.90 -24.23 2.36
CA GLN A 10 6.65 -23.05 2.77
C GLN A 10 6.46 -22.85 4.28
N VAL A 11 7.41 -22.19 4.90
CA VAL A 11 7.46 -21.90 6.34
C VAL A 11 7.61 -20.40 6.59
N ASN A 12 6.81 -19.59 5.90
CA ASN A 12 6.70 -18.15 6.14
C ASN A 12 5.61 -17.87 7.19
N ALA A 13 5.60 -16.66 7.77
CA ALA A 13 4.63 -16.27 8.80
C ALA A 13 3.17 -16.46 8.33
N GLU A 14 2.87 -16.18 7.05
CA GLU A 14 1.54 -16.40 6.45
C GLU A 14 1.10 -17.87 6.53
N THR A 15 1.99 -18.80 6.20
CA THR A 15 1.67 -20.23 6.18
C THR A 15 1.55 -20.78 7.59
N LEU A 16 2.46 -20.38 8.49
CA LEU A 16 2.52 -20.89 9.86
C LEU A 16 1.39 -20.35 10.75
N SER A 17 0.96 -19.10 10.56
CA SER A 17 -0.15 -18.48 11.31
C SER A 17 -1.49 -19.21 11.20
N LYS A 18 -1.68 -20.13 10.24
CA LYS A 18 -2.88 -21.00 10.16
C LYS A 18 -2.93 -22.12 11.18
N TYR A 19 -1.78 -22.41 11.79
CA TYR A 19 -1.60 -23.54 12.69
C TYR A 19 -1.00 -23.05 14.01
N TRP A 20 -1.39 -21.84 14.44
CA TRP A 20 -0.83 -21.19 15.62
C TRP A 20 -1.04 -21.99 16.91
N GLU A 21 -2.14 -22.75 16.96
CA GLU A 21 -2.45 -23.69 18.03
C GLU A 21 -1.40 -24.80 18.20
N VAL A 22 -0.60 -25.09 17.17
CA VAL A 22 0.48 -26.08 17.24
C VAL A 22 1.74 -25.40 17.79
N PRO A 23 2.18 -25.71 19.03
CA PRO A 23 3.27 -25.00 19.68
C PRO A 23 4.57 -24.99 18.88
N GLU A 24 4.93 -26.09 18.23
CA GLU A 24 6.16 -26.19 17.45
C GLU A 24 6.14 -25.30 16.20
N LEU A 25 4.98 -25.12 15.56
CA LEU A 25 4.87 -24.26 14.36
C LEU A 25 4.89 -22.77 14.71
N ARG A 26 4.24 -22.43 15.83
CA ARG A 26 4.34 -21.10 16.42
C ARG A 26 5.80 -20.77 16.76
N LEU A 27 6.52 -21.67 17.44
CA LEU A 27 7.94 -21.48 17.77
C LEU A 27 8.80 -21.24 16.52
N ILE A 28 8.58 -22.00 15.44
CA ILE A 28 9.27 -21.76 14.16
C ILE A 28 8.98 -20.36 13.63
N SER A 29 7.74 -19.89 13.70
CA SER A 29 7.36 -18.55 13.25
C SER A 29 8.06 -17.45 14.06
N VAL A 30 8.11 -17.62 15.38
CA VAL A 30 8.83 -16.71 16.29
C VAL A 30 10.31 -16.65 15.91
N ILE A 31 11.01 -17.78 15.86
CA ILE A 31 12.44 -17.86 15.52
C ILE A 31 12.74 -17.21 14.17
N LYS A 32 11.92 -17.47 13.15
CA LYS A 32 12.14 -16.90 11.81
C LYS A 32 11.89 -15.40 11.76
N THR A 33 10.91 -14.91 12.50
CA THR A 33 10.62 -13.47 12.57
C THR A 33 11.76 -12.75 13.30
N THR A 34 12.21 -13.30 14.43
CA THR A 34 13.39 -12.79 15.15
C THR A 34 14.64 -12.79 14.27
N LYS A 35 14.91 -13.90 13.56
CA LYS A 35 16.03 -13.96 12.62
C LYS A 35 15.92 -12.91 11.52
N THR A 36 14.74 -12.73 10.92
CA THR A 36 14.51 -11.71 9.88
C THR A 36 14.81 -10.30 10.40
N TYR A 37 14.37 -9.99 11.63
CA TYR A 37 14.64 -8.71 12.29
C TYR A 37 16.15 -8.50 12.51
N LEU A 38 16.84 -9.49 13.08
CA LEU A 38 18.28 -9.42 13.35
C LEU A 38 19.12 -9.38 12.07
N ASP A 39 18.82 -10.23 11.08
CA ASP A 39 19.51 -10.24 9.79
C ASP A 39 19.35 -8.89 9.08
N TYR A 40 18.19 -8.24 9.19
CA TYR A 40 18.00 -6.91 8.65
C TYR A 40 18.93 -5.89 9.31
N LEU A 41 19.05 -5.88 10.63
CA LEU A 41 19.98 -5.00 11.36
C LEU A 41 21.44 -5.26 10.98
N HIS A 42 21.86 -6.52 10.86
CA HIS A 42 23.20 -6.85 10.39
C HIS A 42 23.45 -6.32 8.98
N ASN A 43 22.50 -6.47 8.06
CA ASN A 43 22.63 -5.93 6.71
C ASN A 43 22.74 -4.39 6.70
N LEU A 44 22.05 -3.69 7.62
CA LEU A 44 22.22 -2.24 7.77
C LEU A 44 23.65 -1.89 8.19
N LEU A 45 24.21 -2.62 9.18
CA LEU A 45 25.58 -2.41 9.65
C LEU A 45 26.61 -2.69 8.55
N GLU A 46 26.44 -3.75 7.78
CA GLU A 46 27.32 -4.10 6.66
C GLU A 46 27.34 -3.00 5.58
N ALA A 47 26.18 -2.38 5.33
CA ALA A 47 26.00 -1.32 4.34
C ALA A 47 26.25 0.10 4.88
N LEU A 48 26.60 0.24 6.17
CA LEU A 48 26.90 1.53 6.79
C LEU A 48 28.25 2.06 6.28
N ARG A 49 28.25 3.24 5.66
CA ARG A 49 29.43 3.94 5.16
C ARG A 49 29.28 5.43 5.40
N ASP A 50 30.29 6.03 6.01
CA ASP A 50 30.31 7.46 6.36
C ASP A 50 29.07 7.86 7.18
N GLU A 51 28.64 6.98 8.08
CA GLU A 51 27.42 7.14 8.91
C GLU A 51 26.09 7.15 8.13
N TYR A 52 26.09 6.74 6.85
CA TYR A 52 24.89 6.53 6.05
C TYR A 52 24.76 5.06 5.63
N VAL A 53 23.53 4.55 5.62
CA VAL A 53 23.24 3.25 5.00
C VAL A 53 22.97 3.46 3.51
N ARG A 54 23.71 2.78 2.64
CA ARG A 54 23.57 2.92 1.19
C ARG A 54 22.93 1.69 0.56
N GLY A 55 21.70 1.84 0.06
CA GLY A 55 21.00 0.80 -0.70
C GLY A 55 21.18 0.97 -2.22
N SER A 56 21.01 -0.12 -2.96
CA SER A 56 21.09 -0.15 -4.43
C SER A 56 19.70 -0.11 -5.05
N TYR A 57 19.38 1.00 -5.72
CA TYR A 57 18.10 1.20 -6.39
C TYR A 57 18.12 0.72 -7.83
N THR A 58 17.12 -0.10 -8.18
CA THR A 58 16.73 -0.37 -9.56
C THR A 58 15.56 0.54 -9.91
N GLN A 59 15.79 1.49 -10.82
CA GLN A 59 14.81 2.53 -11.15
C GLN A 59 13.50 1.97 -11.73
N ILE A 60 13.56 0.90 -12.53
CA ILE A 60 12.37 0.25 -13.10
C ILE A 60 12.48 -1.25 -12.85
N ASN A 61 11.76 -1.73 -11.84
CA ASN A 61 11.70 -3.16 -11.56
C ASN A 61 10.68 -3.83 -12.50
N ARG A 62 11.17 -4.83 -13.26
CA ARG A 62 10.38 -5.64 -14.21
C ARG A 62 9.13 -6.30 -13.61
N ALA A 63 9.11 -6.51 -12.30
CA ALA A 63 8.03 -7.21 -11.58
C ALA A 63 7.19 -6.28 -10.70
N ALA A 64 7.43 -4.96 -10.72
CA ALA A 64 6.77 -4.01 -9.82
C ALA A 64 6.02 -2.90 -10.56
N PHE A 65 5.56 -3.16 -11.79
CA PHE A 65 4.74 -2.23 -12.58
C PHE A 65 5.32 -0.81 -12.66
N GLY A 66 6.63 -0.70 -12.84
CA GLY A 66 7.29 0.59 -12.95
C GLY A 66 7.74 1.21 -11.63
N ARG A 67 7.40 0.65 -10.46
CA ARG A 67 8.04 1.06 -9.19
C ARG A 67 9.55 0.79 -9.21
N SER A 68 10.28 1.62 -8.48
CA SER A 68 11.66 1.35 -8.13
C SER A 68 11.72 0.21 -7.10
N SER A 69 12.85 -0.49 -7.03
CA SER A 69 13.13 -1.43 -5.94
C SER A 69 14.50 -1.17 -5.33
N CYS A 70 14.64 -1.36 -4.02
CA CYS A 70 15.92 -1.24 -3.32
C CYS A 70 16.39 -2.61 -2.78
N GLN A 71 17.70 -2.86 -2.85
CA GLN A 71 18.35 -4.05 -2.31
C GLN A 71 19.74 -3.70 -1.73
N ASN A 72 20.28 -4.58 -0.90
CA ASN A 72 21.61 -4.45 -0.28
C ASN A 72 21.84 -3.12 0.48
N PRO A 73 21.01 -2.76 1.48
CA PRO A 73 19.84 -3.46 2.02
C PRO A 73 18.52 -2.96 1.39
N ASN A 74 17.40 -3.64 1.66
CA ASN A 74 16.09 -3.22 1.14
C ASN A 74 15.51 -2.06 1.97
N LEU A 75 15.89 -0.83 1.63
CA LEU A 75 15.44 0.41 2.30
C LEU A 75 13.98 0.80 2.00
N GLN A 76 13.19 -0.06 1.34
CA GLN A 76 11.77 0.19 1.11
C GLN A 76 10.85 -0.64 2.00
N ASN A 77 11.36 -1.72 2.60
CA ASN A 77 10.55 -2.64 3.40
C ASN A 77 11.25 -3.05 4.71
N PRO A 78 11.60 -2.09 5.60
CA PRO A 78 12.07 -2.42 6.94
C PRO A 78 11.00 -3.21 7.71
N PRO A 79 11.36 -4.30 8.41
CA PRO A 79 10.42 -5.02 9.27
C PRO A 79 9.78 -4.11 10.32
N ASN A 80 8.46 -4.23 10.49
CA ASN A 80 7.70 -3.52 11.52
C ASN A 80 7.28 -4.48 12.65
N PRO A 81 7.78 -4.29 13.89
CA PRO A 81 7.41 -5.10 15.05
C PRO A 81 5.91 -5.14 15.37
N SER A 82 5.12 -4.16 14.94
CA SER A 82 3.66 -4.17 15.13
C SER A 82 2.96 -5.35 14.45
N ASN A 83 3.61 -5.97 13.46
CA ASN A 83 3.10 -7.11 12.70
C ASN A 83 3.73 -8.44 13.13
N PHE A 84 4.49 -8.44 14.22
CA PHE A 84 5.19 -9.63 14.70
C PHE A 84 4.25 -10.51 15.55
N PRO A 85 4.61 -11.80 15.72
CA PRO A 85 3.95 -12.69 16.67
C PRO A 85 3.80 -12.05 18.07
N PRO A 86 2.65 -12.21 18.75
CA PRO A 86 2.43 -11.66 20.10
C PRO A 86 3.48 -12.08 21.13
N GLU A 87 4.09 -13.25 20.95
CA GLU A 87 5.18 -13.76 21.80
C GLU A 87 6.43 -12.85 21.76
N LEU A 88 6.57 -12.03 20.71
CA LEU A 88 7.66 -11.07 20.59
C LEU A 88 7.36 -9.72 21.25
N GLU A 89 6.12 -9.44 21.65
CA GLU A 89 5.75 -8.18 22.32
C GLU A 89 6.52 -7.98 23.62
N ALA A 90 6.79 -9.07 24.36
CA ALA A 90 7.54 -9.04 25.62
C ALA A 90 8.99 -8.54 25.47
N TYR A 91 9.57 -8.57 24.27
CA TYR A 91 10.92 -8.08 24.02
C TYR A 91 10.96 -6.58 23.71
N ASN A 92 9.80 -5.93 23.55
CA ASN A 92 9.69 -4.50 23.26
C ASN A 92 10.63 -4.04 22.12
N LEU A 93 10.62 -4.80 21.01
CA LEU A 93 11.52 -4.54 19.88
C LEU A 93 11.19 -3.19 19.25
N PRO A 94 12.15 -2.26 19.12
CA PRO A 94 11.88 -0.97 18.48
C PRO A 94 11.60 -1.16 16.98
N PRO A 95 10.79 -0.29 16.35
CA PRO A 95 10.65 -0.28 14.90
C PRO A 95 12.03 -0.13 14.24
N ILE A 96 12.37 -0.96 13.25
CA ILE A 96 13.65 -0.84 12.54
C ILE A 96 13.84 0.58 11.97
N ARG A 97 12.75 1.23 11.56
CA ARG A 97 12.78 2.61 11.08
C ARG A 97 13.37 3.61 12.10
N SER A 98 13.36 3.31 13.40
CA SER A 98 13.85 4.23 14.43
C SER A 98 15.37 4.41 14.42
N VAL A 99 16.13 3.49 13.78
CA VAL A 99 17.59 3.63 13.66
C VAL A 99 17.99 4.64 12.59
N PHE A 100 17.06 5.03 11.71
CA PHE A 100 17.30 6.04 10.68
C PHE A 100 16.93 7.41 11.24
N VAL A 101 17.95 8.17 11.61
CA VAL A 101 17.83 9.49 12.24
C VAL A 101 18.62 10.53 11.44
N ALA A 102 18.23 11.79 11.58
CA ALA A 102 19.00 12.90 11.04
C ALA A 102 20.30 13.14 11.83
N HIS A 103 21.35 13.55 11.13
CA HIS A 103 22.63 13.94 11.73
C HIS A 103 22.50 15.24 12.55
N PRO A 104 23.37 15.49 13.54
CA PRO A 104 23.38 16.75 14.27
C PRO A 104 23.41 17.98 13.34
N GLY A 105 22.56 18.98 13.63
CA GLY A 105 22.41 20.16 12.78
C GLY A 105 21.48 19.98 11.58
N THR A 106 21.00 18.76 11.30
CA THR A 106 20.05 18.46 10.22
C THR A 106 18.71 17.95 10.75
N LYS A 107 17.71 17.88 9.88
CA LYS A 107 16.39 17.30 10.12
C LYS A 107 16.02 16.30 9.04
N LEU A 108 15.25 15.30 9.42
CA LEU A 108 14.63 14.35 8.51
C LEU A 108 13.25 14.89 8.14
N ILE A 109 12.91 14.84 6.86
CA ILE A 109 11.61 15.24 6.34
C ILE A 109 11.04 14.05 5.58
N VAL A 110 9.88 13.55 6.01
CA VAL A 110 9.23 12.37 5.46
C VAL A 110 7.84 12.73 4.95
N SER A 111 7.57 12.43 3.68
CA SER A 111 6.29 12.73 3.04
C SER A 111 5.84 11.58 2.15
N ASP A 112 4.58 11.14 2.32
CA ASP A 112 3.93 10.13 1.48
C ASP A 112 2.91 10.76 0.54
N LEU A 113 2.61 10.08 -0.56
CA LEU A 113 1.46 10.46 -1.39
C LEU A 113 0.16 10.03 -0.69
N SER A 114 -0.48 10.96 0.02
CA SER A 114 -1.73 10.73 0.77
C SER A 114 -2.78 9.96 -0.04
N LYS A 115 -3.04 8.72 0.40
CA LYS A 115 -4.02 7.79 -0.20
C LYS A 115 -3.90 7.66 -1.74
N ALA A 116 -2.69 7.69 -2.29
CA ALA A 116 -2.44 7.75 -3.74
C ALA A 116 -3.28 6.75 -4.56
N HIS A 117 -3.23 5.46 -4.21
CA HIS A 117 -4.02 4.42 -4.86
C HIS A 117 -5.52 4.73 -4.92
N THR A 118 -6.08 5.21 -3.80
CA THR A 118 -7.50 5.58 -3.73
C THR A 118 -7.80 6.80 -4.58
N ARG A 119 -6.96 7.84 -4.54
CA ARG A 119 -7.18 9.07 -5.32
C ARG A 119 -7.07 8.82 -6.82
N ILE A 120 -6.11 7.99 -7.24
CA ILE A 120 -5.98 7.55 -8.63
C ILE A 120 -7.22 6.76 -9.06
N ALA A 121 -7.70 5.82 -8.22
CA ALA A 121 -8.90 5.06 -8.52
C ALA A 121 -10.15 5.95 -8.59
N CYS A 122 -10.25 6.96 -7.72
CA CYS A 122 -11.33 7.95 -7.72
C CYS A 122 -11.36 8.75 -9.03
N GLU A 123 -10.23 9.37 -9.39
CA GLU A 123 -10.11 10.16 -10.62
C GLU A 123 -10.38 9.33 -11.87
N ALA A 124 -9.78 8.13 -11.97
CA ALA A 124 -9.90 7.30 -13.16
C ALA A 124 -11.31 6.70 -13.32
N SER A 125 -12.00 6.39 -12.22
CA SER A 125 -13.33 5.78 -12.27
C SER A 125 -14.49 6.79 -12.30
N GLY A 126 -14.25 8.03 -11.85
CA GLY A 126 -15.31 9.02 -11.66
C GLY A 126 -16.36 8.61 -10.62
N ASP A 127 -16.00 7.77 -9.65
CA ASP A 127 -16.94 7.26 -8.65
C ASP A 127 -17.51 8.40 -7.78
N ALA A 128 -18.81 8.66 -7.91
CA ALA A 128 -19.47 9.80 -7.28
C ALA A 128 -19.39 9.78 -5.74
N GLU A 129 -19.47 8.60 -5.13
CA GLU A 129 -19.39 8.49 -3.67
C GLU A 129 -17.96 8.73 -3.19
N LEU A 130 -16.96 8.19 -3.89
CA LEU A 130 -15.56 8.43 -3.55
C LEU A 130 -15.15 9.89 -3.77
N ILE A 131 -15.62 10.54 -4.86
CA ILE A 131 -15.41 11.97 -5.13
C ILE A 131 -16.01 12.82 -4.01
N LYS A 132 -17.28 12.55 -3.64
CA LYS A 132 -17.96 13.26 -2.55
C LYS A 132 -17.16 13.18 -1.26
N ARG A 133 -16.61 12.00 -0.94
CA ARG A 133 -15.87 11.76 0.30
C ARG A 133 -14.52 12.45 0.34
N LEU A 134 -13.74 12.34 -0.73
CA LEU A 134 -12.42 12.96 -0.79
C LEU A 134 -12.50 14.49 -0.87
N ASN A 135 -13.64 15.05 -1.25
CA ASN A 135 -13.93 16.49 -1.15
C ASN A 135 -14.50 16.92 0.22
N SER A 136 -14.88 15.98 1.09
CA SER A 136 -15.37 16.33 2.43
C SER A 136 -14.22 16.71 3.36
N GLU A 137 -14.50 17.51 4.38
CA GLU A 137 -13.48 17.95 5.35
C GLU A 137 -12.74 16.79 6.03
N SER A 138 -13.46 15.71 6.38
CA SER A 138 -12.84 14.55 7.04
C SER A 138 -12.04 13.64 6.11
N GLN A 139 -12.32 13.67 4.80
CA GLN A 139 -11.78 12.74 3.80
C GLN A 139 -11.81 11.25 4.23
N GLU A 140 -12.71 10.89 5.14
CA GLU A 140 -12.83 9.56 5.72
C GLU A 140 -13.67 8.66 4.79
N ILE A 141 -13.02 7.64 4.26
CA ILE A 141 -13.57 6.75 3.22
C ILE A 141 -13.90 5.35 3.75
N PHE A 142 -13.46 5.02 4.96
CA PHE A 142 -13.54 3.68 5.50
C PHE A 142 -14.70 3.51 6.49
N CYS A 143 -15.11 4.56 7.22
CA CYS A 143 -16.26 4.46 8.14
C CYS A 143 -17.57 4.09 7.43
N THR A 144 -17.70 4.41 6.16
CA THR A 144 -18.88 4.06 5.33
C THR A 144 -18.88 2.62 4.91
N ILE A 145 -17.69 2.10 4.57
CA ILE A 145 -17.54 0.67 4.38
C ILE A 145 -17.90 -0.03 5.70
N ALA A 146 -17.46 0.51 6.84
CA ALA A 146 -17.79 -0.05 8.15
C ALA A 146 -19.30 -0.02 8.43
N ALA A 147 -19.99 1.08 8.12
CA ALA A 147 -21.44 1.20 8.25
C ALA A 147 -22.19 0.22 7.33
N ALA A 148 -21.78 0.11 6.06
CA ALA A 148 -22.36 -0.85 5.11
C ALA A 148 -22.12 -2.31 5.57
N ILE A 149 -20.96 -2.61 6.14
CA ILE A 149 -20.68 -3.92 6.75
C ILE A 149 -21.60 -4.16 7.94
N ALA A 150 -21.75 -3.18 8.83
CA ALA A 150 -22.59 -3.29 10.01
C ALA A 150 -24.07 -3.50 9.67
N GLU A 151 -24.57 -2.84 8.61
CA GLU A 151 -25.91 -3.02 8.08
C GLU A 151 -26.13 -4.45 7.57
N ILE A 152 -25.22 -4.98 6.73
CA ILE A 152 -25.34 -6.35 6.22
C ILE A 152 -25.22 -7.39 7.36
N GLN A 153 -24.44 -7.08 8.39
CA GLN A 153 -24.32 -7.92 9.60
C GLN A 153 -25.46 -7.72 10.60
N GLN A 154 -26.39 -6.80 10.36
CA GLN A 154 -27.54 -6.51 11.22
C GLN A 154 -27.14 -6.13 12.65
N LEU A 155 -26.09 -5.33 12.82
CA LEU A 155 -25.59 -4.92 14.14
C LEU A 155 -26.49 -3.89 14.86
N GLY A 156 -27.49 -3.33 14.16
CA GLY A 156 -28.45 -2.36 14.68
C GLY A 156 -28.44 -1.03 13.92
N SER A 157 -29.52 -0.26 14.02
CA SER A 157 -29.68 1.03 13.32
C SER A 157 -28.69 2.10 13.78
N ASP A 158 -28.11 1.95 14.97
CA ASP A 158 -27.19 2.92 15.55
C ASP A 158 -25.79 2.85 14.91
N TRP A 159 -25.49 1.83 14.10
CA TRP A 159 -24.21 1.67 13.41
C TRP A 159 -24.09 2.55 12.16
N THR A 160 -24.38 3.84 12.32
CA THR A 160 -24.22 4.85 11.28
C THR A 160 -22.75 5.26 11.16
N GLU A 161 -22.41 5.88 10.02
CA GLU A 161 -21.05 6.39 9.77
C GLU A 161 -20.61 7.39 10.86
N ASP A 162 -21.49 8.31 11.25
CA ASP A 162 -21.18 9.35 12.24
C ASP A 162 -20.98 8.76 13.64
N ASN A 163 -21.82 7.81 14.03
CA ASN A 163 -21.66 7.11 15.30
C ASN A 163 -20.36 6.29 15.34
N ILE A 164 -20.04 5.56 14.27
CA ILE A 164 -18.77 4.84 14.16
C ILE A 164 -17.59 5.80 14.29
N ARG A 165 -17.63 6.98 13.64
CA ARG A 165 -16.58 8.00 13.75
C ARG A 165 -16.37 8.46 15.18
N ILE A 166 -17.46 8.70 15.92
CA ILE A 166 -17.41 9.10 17.34
C ILE A 166 -16.86 7.95 18.20
N TRP A 167 -17.36 6.74 18.04
CA TRP A 167 -16.98 5.57 18.85
C TRP A 167 -15.53 5.13 18.64
N ILE A 168 -14.95 5.38 17.46
CA ILE A 168 -13.51 5.13 17.22
C ILE A 168 -12.64 6.02 18.10
N ILE A 169 -13.06 7.25 18.35
CA ILE A 169 -12.29 8.24 19.12
C ILE A 169 -12.52 8.04 20.62
N ASP A 170 -13.77 7.81 21.03
CA ASP A 170 -14.14 7.61 22.42
C ASP A 170 -13.78 6.19 22.89
N LYS A 171 -12.58 6.04 23.47
CA LYS A 171 -12.08 4.78 24.03
C LYS A 171 -12.94 4.23 25.18
N SER A 172 -13.77 5.06 25.80
CA SER A 172 -14.64 4.66 26.91
C SER A 172 -16.00 4.14 26.45
N HIS A 173 -16.38 4.42 25.20
CA HIS A 173 -17.67 4.01 24.64
C HIS A 173 -17.78 2.46 24.56
N PRO A 174 -18.94 1.86 24.92
CA PRO A 174 -19.13 0.40 24.84
C PRO A 174 -18.83 -0.20 23.46
N ASN A 175 -19.17 0.54 22.40
CA ASN A 175 -18.97 0.11 21.01
C ASN A 175 -17.56 0.40 20.47
N HIS A 176 -16.67 1.07 21.22
CA HIS A 176 -15.35 1.48 20.75
C HIS A 176 -14.57 0.33 20.10
N LYS A 177 -14.46 -0.80 20.81
CA LYS A 177 -13.69 -1.96 20.34
C LYS A 177 -14.19 -2.48 19.00
N ILE A 178 -15.50 -2.58 18.83
CA ILE A 178 -16.12 -3.08 17.60
C ILE A 178 -16.04 -2.02 16.48
N ALA A 179 -16.23 -0.74 16.79
CA ALA A 179 -16.10 0.35 15.82
C ALA A 179 -14.65 0.46 15.28
N ALA A 180 -13.65 0.41 16.16
CA ALA A 180 -12.24 0.39 15.79
C ALA A 180 -11.89 -0.84 14.95
N LEU A 181 -12.43 -2.02 15.32
CA LEU A 181 -12.30 -3.26 14.55
C LEU A 181 -12.86 -3.11 13.13
N LEU A 182 -14.11 -2.65 13.00
CA LEU A 182 -14.78 -2.48 11.71
C LEU A 182 -14.06 -1.48 10.83
N ARG A 183 -13.54 -0.38 11.40
CA ARG A 183 -12.71 0.58 10.66
C ARG A 183 -11.44 -0.10 10.14
N SER A 184 -10.73 -0.83 10.99
CA SER A 184 -9.50 -1.53 10.61
C SER A 184 -9.74 -2.56 9.50
N VAL A 185 -10.82 -3.35 9.61
CA VAL A 185 -11.29 -4.25 8.55
C VAL A 185 -11.58 -3.48 7.27
N SER A 186 -12.31 -2.38 7.37
CA SER A 186 -12.71 -1.56 6.22
C SER A 186 -11.54 -0.98 5.43
N LYS A 187 -10.45 -0.57 6.11
CA LYS A 187 -9.21 -0.16 5.45
C LYS A 187 -8.62 -1.27 4.59
N ASN A 188 -8.49 -2.47 5.16
CA ASN A 188 -7.96 -3.64 4.45
C ASN A 188 -8.89 -4.09 3.32
N VAL A 189 -10.21 -4.07 3.55
CA VAL A 189 -11.23 -4.37 2.53
C VAL A 189 -11.09 -3.40 1.37
N HIS A 190 -10.94 -2.09 1.62
CA HIS A 190 -10.81 -1.10 0.57
C HIS A 190 -9.63 -1.38 -0.37
N TYR A 191 -8.42 -1.52 0.17
CA TYR A 191 -7.22 -1.77 -0.63
C TYR A 191 -7.21 -3.18 -1.26
N GLY A 192 -7.78 -4.18 -0.58
CA GLY A 192 -7.98 -5.51 -1.14
C GLY A 192 -8.92 -5.48 -2.34
N CYS A 193 -10.06 -4.80 -2.21
CA CYS A 193 -11.05 -4.68 -3.28
C CYS A 193 -10.56 -3.84 -4.46
N LEU A 194 -9.79 -2.76 -4.24
CA LEU A 194 -9.15 -1.99 -5.32
C LEU A 194 -8.30 -2.87 -6.24
N ASN A 195 -7.68 -3.92 -5.69
CA ASN A 195 -6.85 -4.87 -6.42
C ASN A 195 -7.56 -6.21 -6.73
N LEU A 196 -8.88 -6.25 -6.61
CA LEU A 196 -9.70 -7.46 -6.82
C LEU A 196 -9.20 -8.69 -6.05
N GLN A 197 -8.64 -8.47 -4.86
CA GLN A 197 -8.14 -9.53 -3.99
C GLN A 197 -9.27 -10.53 -3.68
N GLY A 198 -9.02 -11.83 -3.79
CA GLY A 198 -10.02 -12.84 -3.42
C GLY A 198 -10.26 -12.88 -1.91
N PHE A 199 -11.49 -13.22 -1.47
CA PHE A 199 -11.87 -13.24 -0.05
C PHE A 199 -10.95 -14.08 0.85
N LYS A 200 -10.44 -15.22 0.35
CA LYS A 200 -9.47 -16.05 1.08
C LYS A 200 -8.14 -15.35 1.31
N THR A 201 -7.71 -14.51 0.37
CA THR A 201 -6.49 -13.73 0.51
C THR A 201 -6.75 -12.52 1.40
N LEU A 202 -7.92 -11.88 1.28
CA LEU A 202 -8.35 -10.80 2.17
C LEU A 202 -8.36 -11.22 3.64
N GLN A 203 -8.94 -12.40 3.96
CA GLN A 203 -8.91 -12.98 5.31
C GLN A 203 -7.48 -13.08 5.85
N LYS A 204 -6.53 -13.50 5.01
CA LYS A 204 -5.13 -13.60 5.41
C LYS A 204 -4.52 -12.23 5.68
N THR A 205 -4.75 -11.26 4.80
CA THR A 205 -4.25 -9.88 4.95
C THR A 205 -4.75 -9.27 6.26
N ILE A 206 -6.05 -9.38 6.54
CA ILE A 206 -6.68 -8.85 7.75
C ILE A 206 -6.15 -9.55 9.01
N ARG A 207 -5.95 -10.86 8.94
CA ARG A 207 -5.37 -11.62 10.05
C ARG A 207 -3.93 -11.23 10.33
N THR A 208 -3.09 -11.10 9.30
CA THR A 208 -1.67 -10.76 9.48
C THR A 208 -1.46 -9.31 9.88
N GLY A 209 -2.24 -8.36 9.35
CA GLY A 209 -2.07 -6.94 9.61
C GLY A 209 -2.88 -6.38 10.79
N SER A 210 -3.86 -7.12 11.30
CA SER A 210 -4.73 -6.62 12.38
C SER A 210 -5.06 -7.67 13.44
N ASN A 211 -4.54 -8.90 13.30
CA ASN A 211 -4.84 -10.04 14.17
C ASN A 211 -6.35 -10.37 14.26
N ILE A 212 -7.10 -10.07 13.19
CA ILE A 212 -8.55 -10.29 13.10
C ILE A 212 -8.82 -11.54 12.27
N ASN A 213 -9.57 -12.49 12.82
CA ASN A 213 -9.99 -13.70 12.12
C ASN A 213 -11.40 -13.53 11.56
N LEU A 214 -11.51 -13.30 10.25
CA LEU A 214 -12.81 -13.25 9.57
C LEU A 214 -13.24 -14.64 9.08
N THR A 215 -14.51 -14.96 9.23
CA THR A 215 -15.17 -16.10 8.57
C THR A 215 -15.31 -15.87 7.06
N ASP A 216 -15.58 -16.93 6.32
CA ASP A 216 -15.80 -16.84 4.86
C ASP A 216 -16.98 -15.93 4.51
N ARG A 217 -18.03 -15.97 5.34
CA ARG A 217 -19.22 -15.13 5.19
C ARG A 217 -18.85 -13.67 5.39
N GLU A 218 -18.19 -13.32 6.49
CA GLU A 218 -17.80 -11.93 6.80
C GLU A 218 -16.87 -11.35 5.75
N ALA A 219 -15.89 -12.12 5.27
CA ALA A 219 -14.99 -11.66 4.22
C ALA A 219 -15.75 -11.36 2.91
N LYS A 220 -16.64 -12.27 2.47
CA LYS A 220 -17.46 -12.05 1.26
C LYS A 220 -18.42 -10.88 1.41
N THR A 221 -19.11 -10.80 2.55
CA THR A 221 -20.02 -9.70 2.88
C THR A 221 -19.29 -8.36 2.87
N SER A 222 -18.08 -8.30 3.41
CA SER A 222 -17.29 -7.06 3.42
C SER A 222 -16.92 -6.59 2.01
N GLN A 223 -16.55 -7.52 1.13
CA GLN A 223 -16.28 -7.19 -0.26
C GLN A 223 -17.53 -6.74 -1.01
N GLU A 224 -18.68 -7.32 -0.68
CA GLU A 224 -19.96 -6.93 -1.27
C GLU A 224 -20.38 -5.53 -0.81
N GLY A 225 -20.29 -5.23 0.49
CA GLY A 225 -20.54 -3.89 1.03
C GLY A 225 -19.65 -2.82 0.39
N TRP A 226 -18.37 -3.13 0.16
CA TRP A 226 -17.48 -2.22 -0.58
C TRP A 226 -17.94 -1.98 -2.03
N LYS A 227 -18.33 -3.03 -2.77
CA LYS A 227 -18.80 -2.89 -4.16
C LYS A 227 -20.09 -2.09 -4.25
N GLN A 228 -20.96 -2.21 -3.25
CA GLN A 228 -22.19 -1.44 -3.16
C GLN A 228 -21.92 0.02 -2.82
N THR A 229 -20.90 0.30 -2.00
CA THR A 229 -20.47 1.66 -1.67
C THR A 229 -19.82 2.34 -2.88
N TYR A 230 -18.86 1.68 -3.53
CA TYR A 230 -18.03 2.24 -4.61
C TYR A 230 -18.31 1.56 -5.95
N LYS A 231 -19.56 1.69 -6.42
CA LYS A 231 -20.06 1.04 -7.65
C LYS A 231 -19.33 1.51 -8.91
N GLY A 232 -18.93 2.78 -8.97
CA GLY A 232 -18.18 3.37 -10.07
C GLY A 232 -16.80 2.74 -10.19
N VAL A 233 -16.08 2.60 -9.07
CA VAL A 233 -14.80 1.89 -9.04
C VAL A 233 -14.95 0.44 -9.49
N ALA A 234 -15.95 -0.28 -8.96
CA ALA A 234 -16.20 -1.67 -9.34
C ALA A 234 -16.55 -1.84 -10.83
N LYS A 235 -17.27 -0.87 -11.41
CA LYS A 235 -17.56 -0.83 -12.87
C LYS A 235 -16.29 -0.57 -13.66
N PHE A 236 -15.48 0.39 -13.24
CA PHE A 236 -14.24 0.75 -13.93
C PHE A 236 -13.20 -0.37 -13.89
N GLN A 237 -13.10 -1.14 -12.80
CA GLN A 237 -12.26 -2.35 -12.75
C GLN A 237 -12.63 -3.37 -13.84
N ARG A 238 -13.93 -3.56 -14.13
CA ARG A 238 -14.38 -4.42 -15.23
C ARG A 238 -13.96 -3.86 -16.60
N GLN A 239 -14.00 -2.53 -16.75
CA GLN A 239 -13.54 -1.86 -17.96
C GLN A 239 -12.03 -2.04 -18.17
N ILE A 240 -11.20 -1.86 -17.14
CA ILE A 240 -9.74 -2.12 -17.20
C ILE A 240 -9.48 -3.53 -17.73
N ILE A 241 -10.18 -4.54 -17.19
CA ILE A 241 -9.99 -5.93 -17.59
C ILE A 241 -10.44 -6.16 -19.04
N LYS A 242 -11.57 -5.58 -19.44
CA LYS A 242 -12.06 -5.68 -20.82
C LYS A 242 -11.05 -5.08 -21.79
N GLU A 243 -10.67 -3.82 -21.58
CA GLU A 243 -9.71 -3.11 -22.41
C GLU A 243 -8.36 -3.83 -22.46
N ALA A 244 -7.91 -4.40 -21.34
CA ALA A 244 -6.68 -5.16 -21.29
C ALA A 244 -6.70 -6.42 -22.15
N ASN A 245 -7.87 -7.02 -22.35
CA ASN A 245 -8.01 -8.18 -23.22
C ASN A 245 -8.19 -7.81 -24.70
N ASP A 246 -8.86 -6.69 -24.96
CA ASP A 246 -9.28 -6.27 -26.29
C ASP A 246 -8.22 -5.39 -26.99
N THR A 247 -7.29 -4.81 -26.24
CA THR A 247 -6.27 -3.89 -26.75
C THR A 247 -4.89 -4.54 -26.74
N LEU A 248 -4.19 -4.47 -27.86
CA LEU A 248 -2.76 -4.76 -27.94
C LEU A 248 -2.09 -3.70 -28.82
N PRO A 249 -1.34 -2.74 -28.25
CA PRO A 249 -0.73 -1.68 -29.04
C PRO A 249 0.39 -2.23 -29.94
N PRO A 250 0.55 -1.70 -31.16
CA PRO A 250 1.68 -2.07 -32.02
C PRO A 250 2.95 -1.44 -31.46
N VAL A 251 3.82 -2.26 -30.88
CA VAL A 251 5.15 -1.85 -30.43
C VAL A 251 6.23 -2.66 -31.14
N LEU A 252 7.41 -2.07 -31.31
CA LEU A 252 8.57 -2.79 -31.81
C LEU A 252 8.85 -3.99 -30.90
N GLY A 253 9.02 -5.17 -31.49
CA GLY A 253 9.30 -6.39 -30.74
C GLY A 253 8.06 -7.14 -30.22
N ILE A 254 6.84 -6.73 -30.58
CA ILE A 254 5.61 -7.36 -30.04
C ILE A 254 5.48 -8.84 -30.41
N SER A 255 5.98 -9.24 -31.58
CA SER A 255 5.99 -10.64 -32.03
C SER A 255 6.86 -11.51 -31.12
N GLU A 256 8.05 -11.02 -30.76
CA GLU A 256 9.00 -11.68 -29.87
C GLU A 256 8.48 -11.76 -28.43
N ILE A 257 7.79 -10.72 -27.95
CA ILE A 257 7.13 -10.76 -26.63
C ILE A 257 5.97 -11.76 -26.65
N SER A 258 5.15 -11.76 -27.70
CA SER A 258 4.01 -12.65 -27.84
C SER A 258 4.42 -14.12 -27.83
N GLN A 259 5.53 -14.45 -28.51
CA GLN A 259 6.12 -15.81 -28.53
C GLN A 259 6.54 -16.32 -27.15
N ARG A 260 6.83 -15.42 -26.18
CA ARG A 260 7.17 -15.81 -24.80
C ARG A 260 5.95 -16.19 -23.97
N THR A 261 4.74 -16.03 -24.50
CA THR A 261 3.49 -16.32 -23.78
C THR A 261 2.73 -17.45 -24.45
N LYS A 262 2.25 -18.40 -23.64
CA LYS A 262 1.53 -19.57 -24.15
C LYS A 262 0.13 -19.24 -24.67
N PHE A 263 -0.53 -18.23 -24.10
CA PHE A 263 -1.95 -17.94 -24.33
C PHE A 263 -2.17 -16.51 -24.84
N GLY A 264 -1.12 -15.86 -25.33
CA GLY A 264 -1.14 -14.49 -25.80
C GLY A 264 -1.01 -13.44 -24.71
N LEU A 265 -1.11 -12.19 -25.14
CA LEU A 265 -0.92 -10.99 -24.34
C LEU A 265 -2.20 -10.17 -24.24
N GLY A 266 -2.35 -9.50 -23.11
CA GLY A 266 -3.16 -8.31 -22.95
C GLY A 266 -2.28 -7.11 -22.62
N TYR A 267 -2.88 -5.93 -22.56
CA TYR A 267 -2.16 -4.68 -22.32
C TYR A 267 -2.96 -3.74 -21.42
N VAL A 268 -2.39 -3.35 -20.28
CA VAL A 268 -2.99 -2.33 -19.41
C VAL A 268 -2.27 -1.02 -19.65
N ARG A 269 -3.03 0.08 -19.79
CA ARG A 269 -2.51 1.44 -19.78
C ARG A 269 -3.09 2.19 -18.59
N SER A 270 -2.25 2.77 -17.75
CA SER A 270 -2.64 3.56 -16.58
C SER A 270 -3.02 4.99 -16.95
N LEU A 271 -3.55 5.72 -15.97
CA LEU A 271 -3.93 7.14 -16.08
C LEU A 271 -2.78 8.05 -16.54
N THR A 272 -1.54 7.75 -16.15
CA THR A 272 -0.34 8.52 -16.54
C THR A 272 0.14 8.21 -17.96
N GLY A 273 -0.50 7.25 -18.62
CA GLY A 273 -0.16 6.81 -19.97
C GLY A 273 0.86 5.67 -20.03
N ARG A 274 1.54 5.33 -18.93
CA ARG A 274 2.40 4.14 -18.83
C ARG A 274 1.56 2.88 -19.01
N GLY A 275 2.09 1.91 -19.75
CA GLY A 275 1.44 0.61 -19.89
C GLY A 275 2.36 -0.59 -19.71
N VAL A 276 1.73 -1.74 -19.54
CA VAL A 276 2.39 -3.03 -19.31
C VAL A 276 1.67 -4.14 -20.05
N PHE A 277 2.45 -5.04 -20.63
CA PHE A 277 1.93 -6.27 -21.22
C PHE A 277 1.73 -7.33 -20.14
N LEU A 278 0.54 -7.94 -20.12
CA LEU A 278 0.20 -9.00 -19.17
C LEU A 278 -0.07 -10.30 -19.92
N PRO A 279 0.46 -11.44 -19.45
CA PRO A 279 0.12 -12.73 -20.03
C PRO A 279 -1.35 -13.06 -19.80
N LYS A 280 -2.00 -13.61 -20.84
CA LYS A 280 -3.32 -14.20 -20.74
C LYS A 280 -3.23 -15.62 -20.19
N TYR A 281 -4.32 -16.08 -19.58
CA TYR A 281 -4.47 -17.43 -19.04
C TYR A 281 -5.89 -17.94 -19.30
N PRO A 282 -6.11 -19.26 -19.34
CA PRO A 282 -7.44 -19.84 -19.29
C PRO A 282 -8.18 -19.37 -18.04
N GLN A 283 -9.35 -18.77 -18.24
CA GLN A 283 -10.20 -18.32 -17.14
C GLN A 283 -11.07 -19.49 -16.66
N LEU A 284 -11.22 -19.60 -15.34
CA LEU A 284 -12.01 -20.65 -14.69
C LEU A 284 -13.50 -20.26 -14.51
N VAL A 285 -13.89 -19.07 -14.98
CA VAL A 285 -15.20 -18.46 -14.74
C VAL A 285 -15.80 -18.03 -16.08
N GLY A 286 -17.03 -18.49 -16.35
CA GLY A 286 -17.76 -18.25 -17.60
C GLY A 286 -17.99 -19.52 -18.42
N GLU A 287 -19.10 -19.58 -19.15
CA GLU A 287 -19.37 -20.64 -20.14
C GLU A 287 -18.45 -20.45 -21.35
N GLY A 288 -17.24 -20.99 -21.24
CA GLY A 288 -16.22 -20.92 -22.26
C GLY A 288 -14.84 -20.78 -21.65
N LYS A 289 -13.89 -21.59 -22.08
CA LYS A 289 -12.47 -21.46 -21.74
C LYS A 289 -11.88 -20.21 -22.40
N LEU A 290 -12.37 -19.03 -22.02
CA LEU A 290 -11.89 -17.76 -22.55
C LEU A 290 -10.49 -17.49 -22.01
N LEU A 291 -9.59 -17.07 -22.89
CA LEU A 291 -8.26 -16.63 -22.52
C LEU A 291 -8.32 -15.16 -22.13
N GLY A 292 -7.80 -14.81 -20.96
CA GLY A 292 -7.75 -13.41 -20.54
C GLY A 292 -6.69 -13.11 -19.50
N VAL A 293 -6.40 -11.83 -19.30
CA VAL A 293 -5.51 -11.37 -18.21
C VAL A 293 -6.16 -11.65 -16.85
N LYS A 294 -5.35 -11.82 -15.81
CA LYS A 294 -5.87 -11.93 -14.46
C LYS A 294 -6.37 -10.55 -14.01
N GLY A 295 -7.63 -10.49 -13.58
CA GLY A 295 -8.24 -9.25 -13.10
C GLY A 295 -7.44 -8.53 -11.99
N PRO A 296 -6.97 -9.24 -10.96
CA PRO A 296 -6.12 -8.65 -9.92
C PRO A 296 -4.85 -8.01 -10.48
N ASP A 297 -4.14 -8.70 -11.37
CA ASP A 297 -2.91 -8.17 -11.98
C ASP A 297 -3.20 -6.93 -12.83
N ALA A 298 -4.28 -6.96 -13.61
CA ALA A 298 -4.66 -5.86 -14.49
C ALA A 298 -5.04 -4.59 -13.71
N THR A 299 -5.84 -4.74 -12.66
CA THR A 299 -6.24 -3.63 -11.79
C THR A 299 -5.07 -3.10 -10.97
N ALA A 300 -4.28 -3.97 -10.32
CA ALA A 300 -3.10 -3.56 -9.57
C ALA A 300 -2.07 -2.83 -10.45
N ALA A 301 -1.85 -3.31 -11.69
CA ALA A 301 -0.97 -2.64 -12.63
C ALA A 301 -1.44 -1.21 -12.94
N PHE A 302 -2.75 -0.99 -13.17
CA PHE A 302 -3.28 0.33 -13.49
C PHE A 302 -2.95 1.35 -12.40
N TRP A 303 -3.21 1.02 -11.12
CA TRP A 303 -2.97 1.93 -10.00
C TRP A 303 -1.49 2.12 -9.72
N THR A 304 -0.74 1.01 -9.67
CA THR A 304 0.68 1.01 -9.29
C THR A 304 1.54 1.76 -10.30
N MET A 305 1.25 1.62 -11.61
CA MET A 305 1.97 2.35 -12.65
C MET A 305 1.79 3.87 -12.50
N ALA A 306 0.55 4.32 -12.26
CA ALA A 306 0.26 5.73 -12.09
C ALA A 306 0.94 6.31 -10.85
N GLU A 307 0.88 5.61 -9.72
CA GLU A 307 1.57 6.03 -8.50
C GLU A 307 3.09 6.10 -8.70
N ALA A 308 3.68 5.08 -9.34
CA ALA A 308 5.11 5.04 -9.62
C ALA A 308 5.58 6.19 -10.52
N ASP A 309 4.75 6.64 -11.46
CA ASP A 309 5.04 7.80 -12.30
C ASP A 309 4.93 9.10 -11.51
N ILE A 310 3.85 9.26 -10.73
CA ILE A 310 3.61 10.45 -9.92
C ILE A 310 4.76 10.67 -8.93
N ILE A 311 5.16 9.63 -8.18
CA ILE A 311 6.25 9.78 -7.21
C ILE A 311 7.57 10.11 -7.90
N LYS A 312 7.85 9.55 -9.09
CA LYS A 312 9.08 9.87 -9.84
C LYS A 312 9.08 11.30 -10.38
N MET A 313 7.92 11.79 -10.82
CA MET A 313 7.77 13.19 -11.22
C MET A 313 7.96 14.12 -10.02
N ALA A 314 7.42 13.75 -8.85
CA ALA A 314 7.64 14.49 -7.61
C ALA A 314 9.14 14.52 -7.24
N LEU A 315 9.84 13.38 -7.26
CA LEU A 315 11.29 13.32 -7.02
C LEU A 315 12.08 14.27 -7.94
N GLY A 316 11.77 14.28 -9.24
CA GLY A 316 12.41 15.18 -10.20
C GLY A 316 12.17 16.66 -9.88
N ASN A 317 10.94 17.01 -9.50
CA ASN A 317 10.59 18.37 -9.09
C ASN A 317 11.33 18.76 -7.79
N ILE A 318 11.37 17.86 -6.80
CA ILE A 318 12.05 18.08 -5.52
C ILE A 318 13.53 18.36 -5.73
N ILE A 319 14.22 17.52 -6.52
CA ILE A 319 15.65 17.70 -6.82
C ILE A 319 15.88 19.06 -7.49
N SER A 320 15.05 19.43 -8.47
CA SER A 320 15.15 20.73 -9.15
C SER A 320 14.99 21.91 -8.19
N VAL A 321 14.09 21.82 -7.20
CA VAL A 321 13.93 22.86 -6.18
C VAL A 321 15.13 22.90 -5.23
N PHE A 322 15.67 21.75 -4.82
CA PHE A 322 16.86 21.69 -3.97
C PHE A 322 18.09 22.29 -4.66
N ASP A 323 18.30 22.01 -5.95
CA ASP A 323 19.40 22.57 -6.73
C ASP A 323 19.35 24.11 -6.83
N GLN A 324 18.14 24.69 -6.79
CA GLN A 324 17.93 26.15 -6.76
C GLN A 324 18.21 26.77 -5.38
N HIS A 325 18.29 25.96 -4.32
CA HIS A 325 18.48 26.41 -2.94
C HIS A 325 19.66 25.66 -2.28
N PRO A 326 20.90 25.83 -2.77
CA PRO A 326 22.05 25.13 -2.23
C PRO A 326 22.33 25.43 -0.76
N CYS A 327 21.85 26.58 -0.24
CA CYS A 327 21.96 26.93 1.17
C CYS A 327 21.20 25.97 2.12
N TRP A 328 20.20 25.24 1.62
CA TRP A 328 19.46 24.26 2.42
C TRP A 328 20.29 23.00 2.72
N GLN A 329 21.31 22.73 1.89
CA GLN A 329 22.04 21.47 1.84
C GLN A 329 21.10 20.25 1.83
N ALA A 330 19.94 20.41 1.18
CA ALA A 330 18.90 19.40 1.15
C ALA A 330 19.23 18.31 0.14
N HIS A 331 18.96 17.06 0.49
CA HIS A 331 19.08 15.93 -0.43
C HIS A 331 18.05 14.84 -0.09
N ILE A 332 17.69 14.03 -1.09
CA ILE A 332 16.82 12.87 -0.89
C ILE A 332 17.67 11.73 -0.36
N GLY A 333 17.38 11.29 0.87
CA GLY A 333 18.08 10.19 1.51
C GLY A 333 17.53 8.82 1.12
N ASN A 334 16.20 8.73 0.91
CA ASN A 334 15.52 7.48 0.61
C ASN A 334 14.20 7.71 -0.15
N MET A 335 13.74 6.67 -0.84
CA MET A 335 12.39 6.61 -1.42
C MET A 335 11.80 5.22 -1.22
N ALA A 336 10.70 5.16 -0.47
CA ALA A 336 10.02 3.94 -0.09
C ALA A 336 8.61 3.90 -0.68
N HIS A 337 8.47 3.24 -1.84
CA HIS A 337 7.21 3.13 -2.58
C HIS A 337 6.65 4.49 -3.03
N ASP A 338 5.78 5.08 -2.25
CA ASP A 338 5.10 6.37 -2.43
C ASP A 338 5.58 7.45 -1.44
N GLU A 339 6.58 7.12 -0.62
CA GLU A 339 7.19 7.94 0.42
C GLU A 339 8.56 8.48 -0.03
N VAL A 340 8.83 9.76 0.28
CA VAL A 340 10.13 10.42 0.11
C VAL A 340 10.68 10.77 1.48
N ASP A 341 11.93 10.37 1.74
CA ASP A 341 12.66 10.76 2.93
C ASP A 341 13.83 11.66 2.51
N ALA A 342 13.83 12.91 2.98
CA ALA A 342 14.84 13.90 2.68
C ALA A 342 15.54 14.38 3.95
N ILE A 343 16.77 14.87 3.81
CA ILE A 343 17.56 15.43 4.89
C ILE A 343 17.94 16.86 4.50
N ALA A 344 17.84 17.79 5.43
CA ALA A 344 18.25 19.19 5.23
C ALA A 344 18.77 19.82 6.51
N LEU A 345 19.47 20.96 6.41
CA LEU A 345 19.86 21.75 7.57
C LEU A 345 18.64 22.17 8.39
N SER A 346 18.78 22.17 9.72
CA SER A 346 17.66 22.39 10.65
C SER A 346 16.96 23.73 10.43
N ASP A 347 17.72 24.77 10.11
CA ASP A 347 17.19 26.13 9.90
C ASP A 347 16.24 26.22 8.70
N TYR A 348 16.35 25.28 7.74
CA TYR A 348 15.55 25.24 6.51
C TYR A 348 14.57 24.07 6.46
N ALA A 349 14.40 23.31 7.55
CA ALA A 349 13.58 22.10 7.55
C ALA A 349 12.12 22.37 7.14
N LEU A 350 11.55 23.51 7.55
CA LEU A 350 10.19 23.89 7.20
C LEU A 350 10.06 24.30 5.71
N ASP A 351 11.07 24.99 5.17
CA ASP A 351 11.10 25.36 3.76
C ASP A 351 11.21 24.13 2.86
N VAL A 352 12.06 23.19 3.25
CA VAL A 352 12.24 21.91 2.56
C VAL A 352 10.97 21.06 2.64
N ALA A 353 10.33 20.98 3.80
CA ALA A 353 9.03 20.31 3.93
C ALA A 353 7.95 20.94 3.03
N ALA A 354 7.89 22.27 2.97
CA ALA A 354 6.98 22.98 2.07
C ALA A 354 7.27 22.69 0.60
N ALA A 355 8.55 22.65 0.21
CA ALA A 355 8.99 22.35 -1.14
C ALA A 355 8.66 20.92 -1.56
N ILE A 356 8.88 19.93 -0.68
CA ILE A 356 8.53 18.52 -0.92
C ILE A 356 7.03 18.38 -1.10
N GLN A 357 6.24 18.86 -0.14
CA GLN A 357 4.78 18.78 -0.20
C GLN A 357 4.25 19.44 -1.48
N SER A 358 4.72 20.64 -1.82
CA SER A 358 4.30 21.36 -3.03
C SER A 358 4.67 20.59 -4.31
N SER A 359 5.86 19.97 -4.35
CA SER A 359 6.32 19.17 -5.48
C SER A 359 5.50 17.89 -5.68
N MET A 360 5.15 17.23 -4.58
CA MET A 360 4.27 16.04 -4.58
C MET A 360 2.86 16.42 -5.01
N HIS A 361 2.30 17.52 -4.48
CA HIS A 361 1.00 18.03 -4.89
C HIS A 361 0.99 18.41 -6.37
N CYS A 362 2.02 19.09 -6.85
CA CYS A 362 2.17 19.44 -8.26
C CYS A 362 2.15 18.19 -9.15
N ALA A 363 2.91 17.16 -8.80
CA ALA A 363 2.94 15.90 -9.54
C ALA A 363 1.57 15.19 -9.55
N MET A 364 0.90 15.11 -8.39
CA MET A 364 -0.44 14.52 -8.31
C MET A 364 -1.47 15.30 -9.14
N ARG A 365 -1.45 16.63 -9.07
CA ARG A 365 -2.40 17.52 -9.77
C ARG A 365 -2.32 17.47 -11.28
N GLN A 366 -1.23 16.95 -11.86
CA GLN A 366 -1.17 16.70 -13.30
C GLN A 366 -2.23 15.70 -13.76
N PHE A 367 -2.54 14.72 -12.89
CA PHE A 367 -3.46 13.62 -13.19
C PHE A 367 -4.75 13.67 -12.38
N ILE A 368 -4.73 14.18 -11.15
CA ILE A 368 -5.87 14.23 -10.23
C ILE A 368 -6.43 15.66 -10.17
N ARG A 369 -7.64 15.84 -10.71
CA ARG A 369 -8.26 17.17 -10.88
C ARG A 369 -9.58 17.30 -10.13
N SER A 370 -10.32 16.21 -9.98
CA SER A 370 -11.68 16.19 -9.44
C SER A 370 -11.77 16.25 -7.90
N ILE A 371 -10.65 16.04 -7.21
CA ILE A 371 -10.56 15.91 -5.75
C ILE A 371 -9.28 16.59 -5.23
N PRO A 372 -9.17 16.88 -3.91
CA PRO A 372 -7.90 17.21 -3.26
C PRO A 372 -6.85 16.12 -3.45
N VAL A 373 -5.57 16.47 -3.33
CA VAL A 373 -4.44 15.54 -3.46
C VAL A 373 -3.85 15.13 -2.11
N ASP A 374 -4.28 15.77 -1.03
CA ASP A 374 -3.84 15.56 0.34
C ASP A 374 -4.98 15.73 1.34
N GLU A 375 -4.68 15.52 2.62
CA GLU A 375 -5.61 15.66 3.76
C GLU A 375 -5.46 16.99 4.50
N GLY A 376 -4.73 17.96 3.94
CA GLY A 376 -4.42 19.21 4.61
C GLY A 376 -3.40 19.05 5.74
N GLU A 377 -2.46 18.12 5.59
CA GLU A 377 -1.40 17.90 6.57
C GLU A 377 -0.48 19.14 6.69
N SER A 378 -0.09 19.48 7.92
CA SER A 378 0.79 20.62 8.14
C SER A 378 2.20 20.32 7.62
N LYS A 379 2.89 21.32 7.07
CA LYS A 379 4.29 21.16 6.63
C LYS A 379 5.20 20.76 7.78
N SER A 380 4.94 21.26 8.99
CA SER A 380 5.69 20.91 10.20
C SER A 380 5.54 19.45 10.60
N SER A 381 4.41 18.80 10.31
CA SER A 381 4.22 17.38 10.63
C SER A 381 5.02 16.43 9.73
N LEU A 382 5.62 16.95 8.66
CA LEU A 382 6.55 16.18 7.81
C LEU A 382 7.96 16.09 8.42
N ILE A 383 8.27 16.93 9.42
CA ILE A 383 9.60 16.99 10.03
C ILE A 383 9.64 15.96 11.17
N CYS A 384 10.51 14.96 11.02
CA CYS A 384 10.64 13.84 11.92
C CYS A 384 12.01 13.86 12.63
N HIS A 385 12.10 13.27 13.82
CA HIS A 385 13.38 12.94 14.44
C HIS A 385 13.93 11.65 13.83
N SER A 386 13.07 10.65 13.66
CA SER A 386 13.40 9.35 13.09
C SER A 386 12.39 8.95 12.01
N TRP A 387 12.78 8.04 11.14
CA TRP A 387 11.84 7.50 10.14
C TRP A 387 10.67 6.72 10.77
N ALA A 388 10.75 6.35 12.06
CA ALA A 388 9.65 5.71 12.78
C ALA A 388 8.60 6.69 13.33
N ASP A 389 8.85 8.00 13.30
CA ASP A 389 7.90 9.01 13.81
C ASP A 389 6.75 9.28 12.83
N LYS A 390 6.90 8.80 11.60
CA LYS A 390 5.87 8.74 10.57
C LYS A 390 4.95 7.55 10.82
#